data_AF-A0A4P8XX97-F1
#
_entry.id   AF-A0A4P8XX97-F1
#
_cell.length_a   1.000
_cell.length_b   1.000
_cell.length_c   1.000
_cell.angle_alpha   90.00
_cell.angle_beta   90.00
_cell.angle_gamma   90.00
#
_symmetry.space_group_name_H-M   'P 1'
#
loop_
_entity.id
_entity.type
_entity.pdbx_description
1 polymer ?
#
loop_
_entity_poly.entity_id
_entity_poly.type
_entity_poly.pdbx_seq_one_letter_code
_entity_poly.pdbx_strand_id
1 'polypeptide(L)'
;MISNERIQELIKAFFEDHDHGREAMQNATVAENICFIDYLEEHCIPKAKEINNEDDLKMFTEYVIHFRMLTLEKILNLDKMWIVVSHGTSHFYAHDKDAIVLVDTSGADYLIGNLAEQNFDVEIREITGEDFIALVEDMQRLGFQNIQFTDGRLRPLVIPRDTIFKAEKSETTINPDLYIESLIFLQHVAKFRKEDKNIAVQENSPLTLALQKATLLVPAIVQSRDGDQMQVKYPFLNTNVEGQKILPVLTDHKEYDYFINTPLMKDYASLDDDKKVCIELPFVEVYRIFKTDNLFAIAINPVGINLVINRDVMGVATKNIELHNNPNILVERNGEEVDYDDNEEVEEETPSNRYKDEETSDLRKKVLEHFIETQKGVIEKHKDDTSEEGQEKLKKAQQKLAEFEKQLEALND
;
A
#
# COMPACT_ATOMS: atom_id res chain seq x y z
N MET A 1 9.36 -21.89 14.35
CA MET A 1 10.81 -22.04 14.08
C MET A 1 11.05 -23.38 13.41
N ILE A 2 11.44 -23.34 12.14
CA ILE A 2 11.78 -24.53 11.35
C ILE A 2 13.15 -25.02 11.82
N SER A 3 13.31 -26.32 12.05
CA SER A 3 14.61 -26.86 12.47
C SER A 3 15.59 -26.86 11.30
N ASN A 4 16.89 -26.73 11.58
CA ASN A 4 17.91 -26.87 10.55
C ASN A 4 17.83 -28.24 9.86
N GLU A 5 17.49 -29.29 10.59
CA GLU A 5 17.26 -30.63 10.03
C GLU A 5 16.14 -30.60 8.99
N ARG A 6 15.02 -29.93 9.27
CA ARG A 6 13.90 -29.78 8.34
C ARG A 6 14.26 -28.96 7.10
N ILE A 7 15.06 -27.90 7.27
CA ILE A 7 15.59 -27.12 6.14
C ILE A 7 16.46 -28.01 5.25
N GLN A 8 17.34 -28.83 5.84
CA GLN A 8 18.19 -29.75 5.09
C GLN A 8 17.38 -30.87 4.40
N GLU A 9 16.31 -31.37 5.03
CA GLU A 9 15.37 -32.30 4.39
C GLU A 9 14.69 -31.69 3.17
N LEU A 10 14.20 -30.44 3.28
CA LEU A 10 13.57 -29.72 2.17
C LEU A 10 14.56 -29.48 1.04
N ILE A 11 15.77 -29.01 1.36
CA ILE A 11 16.87 -28.85 0.40
C ILE A 11 17.19 -30.18 -0.28
N LYS A 12 17.30 -31.27 0.48
CA LYS A 12 17.63 -32.58 -0.08
C LYS A 12 16.51 -33.10 -0.99
N ALA A 13 15.27 -33.03 -0.55
CA ALA A 13 14.11 -33.39 -1.36
C ALA A 13 14.09 -32.56 -2.65
N PHE A 14 14.42 -31.27 -2.56
CA PHE A 14 14.48 -30.37 -3.71
C PHE A 14 15.48 -30.80 -4.79
N PHE A 15 16.72 -31.09 -4.38
CA PHE A 15 17.82 -31.38 -5.31
C PHE A 15 17.82 -32.82 -5.81
N GLU A 16 17.10 -33.73 -5.15
CA GLU A 16 17.06 -35.15 -5.50
C GLU A 16 15.79 -35.56 -6.28
N ASP A 17 14.76 -34.70 -6.36
CA ASP A 17 13.48 -35.02 -7.00
C ASP A 17 13.46 -34.72 -8.51
N HIS A 18 12.71 -35.53 -9.25
CA HIS A 18 12.55 -35.41 -10.71
C HIS A 18 11.60 -34.27 -11.10
N ASP A 19 10.79 -33.78 -10.17
CA ASP A 19 9.83 -32.69 -10.38
C ASP A 19 10.39 -31.30 -10.04
N HIS A 20 11.70 -31.21 -9.78
CA HIS A 20 12.38 -30.00 -9.34
C HIS A 20 11.81 -29.42 -8.04
N GLY A 21 11.41 -30.29 -7.10
CA GLY A 21 11.02 -29.95 -5.74
C GLY A 21 9.66 -29.27 -5.62
N ARG A 22 8.83 -29.36 -6.66
CA ARG A 22 7.51 -28.73 -6.71
C ARG A 22 6.54 -29.36 -5.71
N GLU A 23 6.45 -30.68 -5.67
CA GLU A 23 5.62 -31.45 -4.73
C GLU A 23 6.07 -31.18 -3.28
N ALA A 24 7.38 -31.10 -3.05
CA ALA A 24 7.93 -30.73 -1.75
C ALA A 24 7.44 -29.36 -1.28
N MET A 25 7.47 -28.34 -2.16
CA MET A 25 6.98 -26.99 -1.87
C MET A 25 5.45 -26.91 -1.72
N GLN A 26 4.70 -27.78 -2.38
CA GLN A 26 3.25 -27.88 -2.18
C GLN A 26 2.92 -28.42 -0.79
N ASN A 27 3.62 -29.48 -0.37
CA ASN A 27 3.38 -30.18 0.90
C ASN A 27 3.98 -29.48 2.12
N ALA A 28 4.97 -28.61 1.94
CA ALA A 28 5.53 -27.78 3.02
C ALA A 28 4.51 -26.76 3.55
N THR A 29 4.79 -26.14 4.69
CA THR A 29 4.04 -24.98 5.20
C THR A 29 4.41 -23.70 4.45
N VAL A 30 3.61 -22.63 4.59
CA VAL A 30 3.96 -21.33 3.98
C VAL A 30 5.27 -20.78 4.54
N ALA A 31 5.48 -20.87 5.85
CA ALA A 31 6.74 -20.44 6.49
C ALA A 31 7.95 -21.24 5.97
N GLU A 32 7.81 -22.55 5.77
CA GLU A 32 8.86 -23.38 5.17
C GLU A 32 9.19 -22.94 3.74
N ASN A 33 8.16 -22.63 2.95
CA ASN A 33 8.38 -22.13 1.60
C ASN A 33 9.12 -20.77 1.61
N ILE A 34 8.72 -19.84 2.47
CA ILE A 34 9.38 -18.53 2.63
C ILE A 34 10.85 -18.72 3.01
N CYS A 35 11.14 -19.60 3.98
CA CYS A 35 12.49 -19.90 4.41
C CYS A 35 13.35 -20.51 3.30
N PHE A 36 12.76 -21.36 2.46
CA PHE A 36 13.48 -21.97 1.34
C PHE A 36 13.76 -20.96 0.21
N ILE A 37 12.81 -20.08 -0.11
CA ILE A 37 13.01 -18.99 -1.07
C ILE A 37 14.15 -18.07 -0.59
N ASP A 38 14.14 -17.69 0.68
CA ASP A 38 15.21 -16.91 1.32
C ASP A 38 16.57 -17.61 1.18
N TYR A 39 16.64 -18.92 1.43
CA TYR A 39 17.87 -19.70 1.24
C TYR A 39 18.40 -19.65 -0.20
N LEU A 40 17.52 -19.76 -1.21
CA LEU A 40 17.92 -19.65 -2.61
C LEU A 40 18.44 -18.24 -2.95
N GLU A 41 17.72 -17.21 -2.50
CA GLU A 41 18.05 -15.79 -2.76
C GLU A 41 19.34 -15.36 -2.08
N GLU A 42 19.61 -15.80 -0.84
CA GLU A 42 20.72 -15.32 -0.02
C GLU A 42 21.96 -16.23 -0.03
N HIS A 43 21.83 -17.49 -0.42
CA HIS A 43 22.96 -18.42 -0.43
C HIS A 43 23.25 -19.00 -1.82
N CYS A 44 22.25 -19.58 -2.49
CA CYS A 44 22.47 -20.28 -3.77
C CYS A 44 22.80 -19.31 -4.91
N ILE A 45 21.98 -18.28 -5.12
CA ILE A 45 22.18 -17.29 -6.18
C ILE A 45 23.49 -16.51 -6.01
N PRO A 46 23.82 -15.96 -4.82
CA PRO A 46 25.10 -15.28 -4.62
C PRO A 46 26.28 -16.21 -4.83
N LYS A 47 26.19 -17.48 -4.40
CA LYS A 47 27.28 -18.43 -4.60
C LYS A 47 27.50 -18.77 -6.07
N ALA A 48 26.42 -18.97 -6.83
CA ALA A 48 26.49 -19.21 -8.28
C ALA A 48 27.16 -18.03 -9.01
N LYS A 49 26.82 -16.79 -8.62
CA LYS A 49 27.48 -15.56 -9.11
C LYS A 49 28.97 -15.53 -8.75
N GLU A 50 29.32 -15.83 -7.50
CA GLU A 50 30.71 -15.82 -7.01
C GLU A 50 31.61 -16.77 -7.81
N ILE A 51 31.11 -17.95 -8.16
CA ILE A 51 31.86 -18.97 -8.91
C ILE A 51 31.67 -18.88 -10.43
N ASN A 52 30.94 -17.87 -10.92
CA ASN A 52 30.56 -17.71 -12.33
C ASN A 52 29.90 -18.95 -12.95
N ASN A 53 29.00 -19.63 -12.22
CA ASN A 53 28.20 -20.72 -12.74
C ASN A 53 26.86 -20.18 -13.28
N GLU A 54 26.81 -19.93 -14.59
CA GLU A 54 25.63 -19.36 -15.26
C GLU A 54 24.41 -20.30 -15.27
N ASP A 55 24.64 -21.62 -15.37
CA ASP A 55 23.56 -22.62 -15.39
C ASP A 55 22.84 -22.68 -14.03
N ASP A 56 23.61 -22.75 -12.94
CA ASP A 56 23.06 -22.73 -11.57
C ASP A 56 22.37 -21.40 -11.28
N LEU A 57 22.96 -20.27 -11.70
CA LEU A 57 22.37 -18.96 -11.50
C LEU A 57 21.00 -18.86 -12.19
N LYS A 58 20.91 -19.31 -13.45
CA LYS A 58 19.65 -19.33 -14.20
C LYS A 58 18.63 -20.23 -13.53
N MET A 59 19.02 -21.46 -13.19
CA MET A 59 18.15 -22.44 -12.54
C MET A 59 17.60 -21.92 -11.20
N PHE A 60 18.46 -21.41 -10.29
CA PHE A 60 18.01 -20.89 -9.00
C PHE A 60 17.10 -19.68 -9.14
N THR A 61 17.39 -18.79 -10.09
CA THR A 61 16.55 -17.62 -10.36
C THR A 61 15.15 -18.05 -10.84
N GLU A 62 15.09 -19.00 -11.78
CA GLU A 62 13.82 -19.57 -12.25
C GLU A 62 13.04 -20.22 -11.10
N TYR A 63 13.70 -20.98 -10.23
CA TYR A 63 13.07 -21.60 -9.06
C TYR A 63 12.49 -20.58 -8.08
N VAL A 64 13.23 -19.53 -7.74
CA VAL A 64 12.74 -18.45 -6.88
C VAL A 64 11.43 -17.86 -7.44
N ILE A 65 11.38 -17.60 -8.74
CA ILE A 65 10.16 -17.06 -9.38
C ILE A 65 8.98 -18.02 -9.22
N HIS A 66 9.15 -19.30 -9.57
CA HIS A 66 8.09 -20.29 -9.48
C HIS A 66 7.60 -20.50 -8.04
N PHE A 67 8.52 -20.54 -7.08
CA PHE A 67 8.17 -20.75 -5.67
C PHE A 67 7.55 -19.53 -5.02
N ARG A 68 7.95 -18.32 -5.39
CA ARG A 68 7.26 -17.09 -4.98
C ARG A 68 5.78 -17.15 -5.36
N MET A 69 5.49 -17.54 -6.61
CA MET A 69 4.11 -17.63 -7.11
C MET A 69 3.30 -18.75 -6.44
N LEU A 70 3.90 -19.93 -6.28
CA LEU A 70 3.26 -21.05 -5.57
C LEU A 70 2.99 -20.72 -4.10
N THR A 71 3.92 -20.05 -3.44
CA THR A 71 3.79 -19.63 -2.04
C THR A 71 2.74 -18.55 -1.88
N LEU A 72 2.67 -17.60 -2.81
CA LEU A 72 1.60 -16.60 -2.85
C LEU A 72 0.23 -17.27 -3.01
N GLU A 73 0.08 -18.25 -3.91
CA GLU A 73 -1.18 -19.01 -4.03
C GLU A 73 -1.57 -19.65 -2.69
N LYS A 74 -0.60 -20.25 -1.97
CA LYS A 74 -0.87 -20.84 -0.66
C LYS A 74 -1.27 -19.81 0.38
N ILE A 75 -0.61 -18.64 0.40
CA ILE A 75 -0.96 -17.51 1.28
C ILE A 75 -2.41 -17.08 1.05
N LEU A 76 -2.82 -16.91 -0.20
CA LEU A 76 -4.17 -16.46 -0.55
C LEU A 76 -5.26 -17.48 -0.23
N ASN A 77 -4.89 -18.74 0.00
CA ASN A 77 -5.81 -19.80 0.43
C ASN A 77 -5.75 -20.07 1.96
N LEU A 78 -5.03 -19.26 2.74
CA LEU A 78 -5.03 -19.38 4.20
C LEU A 78 -6.37 -18.92 4.76
N ASP A 79 -6.91 -19.69 5.72
CA ASP A 79 -8.14 -19.32 6.44
C ASP A 79 -7.94 -18.06 7.30
N LYS A 80 -6.71 -17.88 7.82
CA LYS A 80 -6.35 -16.85 8.77
C LYS A 80 -4.96 -16.31 8.49
N MET A 81 -4.83 -15.01 8.68
CA MET A 81 -3.57 -14.28 8.68
C MET A 81 -3.58 -13.30 9.86
N TRP A 82 -2.44 -12.68 10.15
CA TRP A 82 -2.38 -11.63 11.16
C TRP A 82 -1.66 -10.40 10.65
N ILE A 83 -2.14 -9.23 11.03
CA ILE A 83 -1.55 -7.94 10.67
C ILE A 83 -0.87 -7.32 11.88
N VAL A 84 0.14 -6.51 11.63
CA VAL A 84 0.75 -5.67 12.66
C VAL A 84 0.01 -4.33 12.70
N VAL A 85 -0.50 -3.95 13.87
CA VAL A 85 -1.22 -2.69 14.10
C VAL A 85 -0.44 -1.85 15.10
N SER A 86 -0.20 -0.58 14.79
CA SER A 86 0.43 0.37 15.71
C SER A 86 -0.59 0.86 16.74
N HIS A 87 -0.30 0.68 18.03
CA HIS A 87 -1.18 1.17 19.10
C HIS A 87 -1.32 2.70 19.07
N GLY A 88 -0.25 3.41 18.71
CA GLY A 88 -0.22 4.88 18.70
C GLY A 88 -1.12 5.49 17.63
N THR A 89 -1.39 4.78 16.54
CA THR A 89 -2.23 5.25 15.43
C THR A 89 -3.53 4.47 15.31
N SER A 90 -3.65 3.29 15.91
CA SER A 90 -4.74 2.32 15.66
C SER A 90 -4.88 1.92 14.18
N HIS A 91 -3.83 2.14 13.38
CA HIS A 91 -3.73 1.78 11.97
C HIS A 91 -2.64 0.70 11.79
N PHE A 92 -2.59 0.09 10.61
CA PHE A 92 -1.52 -0.83 10.21
C PHE A 92 -0.15 -0.21 10.49
N TYR A 93 0.76 -1.03 11.00
CA TYR A 93 2.16 -0.64 11.11
C TYR A 93 2.78 -0.64 9.71
N ALA A 94 3.16 0.55 9.24
CA ALA A 94 3.91 0.73 8.01
C ALA A 94 5.42 0.60 8.28
N HIS A 95 6.06 -0.36 7.62
CA HIS A 95 7.51 -0.53 7.61
C HIS A 95 8.05 -0.10 6.24
N ASP A 96 8.61 1.11 6.15
CA ASP A 96 9.11 1.68 4.89
C ASP A 96 8.10 1.61 3.72
N LYS A 97 6.84 1.96 4.00
CA LYS A 97 5.67 1.89 3.09
C LYS A 97 5.16 0.48 2.78
N ASP A 98 5.69 -0.55 3.44
CA ASP A 98 5.18 -1.89 3.35
C ASP A 98 4.26 -2.24 4.52
N ALA A 99 3.28 -3.11 4.25
CA ALA A 99 2.49 -3.75 5.28
C ALA A 99 3.19 -5.05 5.73
N ILE A 100 3.14 -5.35 7.03
CA ILE A 100 3.63 -6.64 7.56
C ILE A 100 2.44 -7.56 7.82
N VAL A 101 2.46 -8.75 7.23
CA VAL A 101 1.45 -9.79 7.39
C VAL A 101 2.11 -11.08 7.87
N LEU A 102 1.63 -11.58 8.99
CA LEU A 102 2.05 -12.85 9.54
C LEU A 102 1.20 -13.97 8.92
N VAL A 103 1.89 -14.97 8.37
CA VAL A 103 1.27 -16.20 7.84
C VAL A 103 1.11 -17.28 8.92
N ASP A 104 1.84 -17.14 10.02
CA ASP A 104 1.66 -17.84 11.29
C ASP A 104 2.17 -16.98 12.46
N THR A 105 1.81 -17.34 13.69
CA THR A 105 2.12 -16.55 14.89
C THR A 105 3.29 -17.08 15.72
N SER A 106 4.03 -18.08 15.22
CA SER A 106 5.10 -18.76 15.99
C SER A 106 6.30 -17.87 16.31
N GLY A 107 6.49 -16.77 15.56
CA GLY A 107 7.49 -15.73 15.78
C GLY A 107 6.90 -14.38 16.20
N ALA A 108 5.61 -14.28 16.50
CA ALA A 108 4.94 -13.01 16.81
C ALA A 108 5.59 -12.27 18.00
N ASP A 109 5.87 -12.96 19.11
CA ASP A 109 6.52 -12.35 20.29
C ASP A 109 7.92 -11.80 19.97
N TYR A 110 8.65 -12.43 19.05
CA TYR A 110 9.96 -11.96 18.63
C TYR A 110 9.84 -10.69 17.78
N LEU A 111 8.89 -10.64 16.84
CA LEU A 111 8.60 -9.43 16.07
C LEU A 111 8.19 -8.26 16.97
N ILE A 112 7.25 -8.51 17.89
CA ILE A 112 6.81 -7.51 18.87
C ILE A 112 8.01 -7.04 19.71
N GLY A 113 8.84 -7.96 20.19
CA GLY A 113 10.06 -7.66 20.93
C GLY A 113 11.03 -6.77 20.16
N ASN A 114 11.34 -7.10 18.90
CA ASN A 114 12.24 -6.32 18.04
C ASN A 114 11.70 -4.91 17.75
N LEU A 115 10.39 -4.78 17.56
CA LEU A 115 9.75 -3.48 17.35
C LEU A 115 9.73 -2.67 18.66
N ALA A 116 9.51 -3.33 19.81
CA ALA A 116 9.60 -2.71 21.13
C ALA A 116 11.02 -2.24 21.48
N GLU A 117 12.07 -2.97 21.10
CA GLU A 117 13.46 -2.53 21.21
C GLU A 117 13.73 -1.25 20.41
N GLN A 118 12.97 -1.04 19.34
CA GLN A 118 12.97 0.19 18.55
C GLN A 118 11.95 1.22 19.03
N ASN A 119 11.35 1.03 20.21
CA ASN A 119 10.32 1.88 20.84
C ASN A 119 9.02 2.02 20.02
N PHE A 120 8.75 1.08 19.11
CA PHE A 120 7.43 0.94 18.50
C PHE A 120 6.52 0.10 19.38
N ASP A 121 5.25 0.47 19.39
CA ASP A 121 4.21 -0.21 20.17
C ASP A 121 3.17 -0.77 19.24
N VAL A 122 3.11 -2.09 19.19
CA VAL A 122 2.31 -2.81 18.20
C VAL A 122 1.55 -3.97 18.83
N GLU A 123 0.41 -4.28 18.23
CA GLU A 123 -0.32 -5.51 18.47
C GLU A 123 -0.42 -6.34 17.18
N ILE A 124 -0.59 -7.64 17.34
CA ILE A 124 -0.86 -8.58 16.26
C ILE A 124 -2.36 -8.86 16.27
N ARG A 125 -3.04 -8.56 15.16
CA ARG A 125 -4.49 -8.76 15.03
C ARG A 125 -4.79 -9.81 13.97
N GLU A 126 -5.61 -10.79 14.34
CA GLU A 126 -6.11 -11.80 13.40
C GLU A 126 -7.05 -11.16 12.38
N ILE A 127 -6.91 -11.55 11.12
CA ILE A 127 -7.77 -11.18 10.01
C ILE A 127 -8.14 -12.43 9.20
N THR A 128 -9.33 -12.41 8.59
CA THR A 128 -9.76 -13.45 7.64
C THR A 128 -9.13 -13.23 6.27
N GLY A 129 -9.24 -14.23 5.37
CA GLY A 129 -8.87 -14.06 3.96
C GLY A 129 -9.66 -12.95 3.26
N GLU A 130 -10.94 -12.76 3.59
CA GLU A 130 -11.77 -11.67 3.03
C GLU A 130 -11.29 -10.30 3.52
N ASP A 131 -10.99 -10.17 4.81
CA ASP A 131 -10.42 -8.94 5.39
C ASP A 131 -9.07 -8.59 4.73
N PHE A 132 -8.25 -9.60 4.42
CA PHE A 132 -6.99 -9.41 3.72
C PHE A 132 -7.20 -8.90 2.29
N ILE A 133 -8.16 -9.45 1.54
CA ILE A 133 -8.46 -8.96 0.18
C ILE A 133 -8.88 -7.50 0.24
N ALA A 134 -9.81 -7.14 1.12
CA ALA A 134 -10.25 -5.76 1.31
C ALA A 134 -9.10 -4.82 1.70
N LEU A 135 -8.15 -5.31 2.52
CA LEU A 135 -6.94 -4.59 2.87
C LEU A 135 -6.07 -4.30 1.64
N VAL A 136 -5.80 -5.31 0.80
CA VAL A 136 -4.97 -5.15 -0.40
C VAL A 136 -5.61 -4.17 -1.39
N GLU A 137 -6.94 -4.19 -1.51
CA GLU A 137 -7.69 -3.20 -2.32
C GLU A 137 -7.51 -1.77 -1.78
N ASP A 138 -7.60 -1.58 -0.46
CA ASP A 138 -7.39 -0.26 0.16
C ASP A 138 -5.92 0.19 0.11
N MET A 139 -4.94 -0.72 0.07
CA MET A 139 -3.50 -0.38 0.10
C MET A 139 -3.08 0.60 -1.01
N GLN A 140 -3.68 0.52 -2.20
CA GLN A 140 -3.40 1.47 -3.29
C GLN A 140 -3.85 2.88 -2.93
N ARG A 141 -5.06 3.02 -2.35
CA ARG A 141 -5.58 4.29 -1.86
C ARG A 141 -4.73 4.84 -0.72
N LEU A 142 -4.26 3.95 0.16
CA LEU A 142 -3.47 4.30 1.35
C LEU A 142 -1.98 4.51 1.06
N GLY A 143 -1.50 4.25 -0.15
CA GLY A 143 -0.10 4.47 -0.55
C GLY A 143 0.90 3.41 -0.11
N PHE A 144 0.45 2.22 0.32
CA PHE A 144 1.36 1.12 0.61
C PHE A 144 1.94 0.53 -0.68
N GLN A 145 3.18 0.06 -0.64
CA GLN A 145 3.90 -0.45 -1.82
C GLN A 145 3.89 -1.98 -1.90
N ASN A 146 4.37 -2.63 -0.85
CA ASN A 146 4.50 -4.08 -0.81
C ASN A 146 3.86 -4.67 0.46
N ILE A 147 3.76 -5.99 0.46
CA ILE A 147 3.39 -6.79 1.61
C ILE A 147 4.56 -7.69 1.96
N GLN A 148 4.94 -7.66 3.24
CA GLN A 148 5.98 -8.49 3.83
C GLN A 148 5.32 -9.67 4.55
N PHE A 149 5.39 -10.86 3.93
CA PHE A 149 4.88 -12.08 4.53
C PHE A 149 5.96 -12.76 5.38
N THR A 150 5.67 -13.03 6.65
CA THR A 150 6.63 -13.64 7.59
C THR A 150 5.93 -14.46 8.68
N ASP A 151 6.67 -15.23 9.48
CA ASP A 151 6.20 -15.77 10.77
C ASP A 151 6.54 -14.85 11.96
N GLY A 152 7.23 -13.73 11.68
CA GLY A 152 7.76 -12.78 12.65
C GLY A 152 9.25 -12.95 12.96
N ARG A 153 9.87 -14.07 12.58
CA ARG A 153 11.32 -14.36 12.74
C ARG A 153 12.03 -14.50 11.41
N LEU A 154 11.37 -15.08 10.42
CA LEU A 154 11.90 -15.28 9.09
C LEU A 154 12.12 -13.93 8.40
N ARG A 155 13.14 -13.88 7.53
CA ARG A 155 13.23 -12.82 6.55
C ARG A 155 11.93 -12.82 5.73
N PRO A 156 11.26 -11.68 5.57
CA PRO A 156 9.96 -11.65 4.93
C PRO A 156 10.06 -11.94 3.44
N LEU A 157 9.08 -12.67 2.92
CA LEU A 157 8.79 -12.71 1.50
C LEU A 157 8.08 -11.41 1.11
N VAL A 158 8.78 -10.54 0.38
CA VAL A 158 8.25 -9.25 -0.08
C VAL A 158 7.55 -9.41 -1.43
N ILE A 159 6.26 -9.11 -1.46
CA ILE A 159 5.40 -9.17 -2.65
C ILE A 159 4.83 -7.78 -2.94
N PRO A 160 5.05 -7.20 -4.14
CA PRO A 160 4.39 -5.97 -4.53
C PRO A 160 2.87 -6.15 -4.53
N ARG A 161 2.11 -5.19 -3.98
CA ARG A 161 0.64 -5.31 -3.88
C ARG A 161 -0.01 -5.60 -5.24
N ASP A 162 0.52 -5.00 -6.30
CA ASP A 162 0.00 -5.10 -7.67
C ASP A 162 0.22 -6.50 -8.28
N THR A 163 1.03 -7.36 -7.63
CA THR A 163 1.18 -8.79 -7.99
C THR A 163 0.00 -9.62 -7.49
N ILE A 164 -0.63 -9.21 -6.38
CA ILE A 164 -1.74 -9.92 -5.76
C ILE A 164 -3.04 -9.54 -6.46
N PHE A 165 -3.32 -8.24 -6.54
CA PHE A 165 -4.44 -7.69 -7.27
C PHE A 165 -3.98 -6.46 -8.05
N LYS A 166 -4.18 -6.47 -9.37
CA LYS A 166 -4.11 -5.25 -10.16
C LYS A 166 -5.38 -4.46 -9.92
N ALA A 167 -5.37 -3.62 -8.90
CA ALA A 167 -6.42 -2.65 -8.70
C ALA A 167 -6.20 -1.46 -9.66
N GLU A 168 -7.21 -1.17 -10.48
CA GLU A 168 -7.24 0.11 -11.18
C GLU A 168 -7.30 1.23 -10.14
N LYS A 169 -6.52 2.30 -10.36
CA LYS A 169 -6.52 3.43 -9.46
C LYS A 169 -7.94 3.98 -9.36
N SER A 170 -8.54 3.88 -8.18
CA SER A 170 -9.88 4.42 -7.94
C SER A 170 -9.90 5.92 -8.25
N GLU A 171 -10.93 6.38 -8.97
CA GLU A 171 -11.18 7.80 -9.22
C GLU A 171 -11.28 8.62 -7.93
N THR A 172 -11.61 7.97 -6.81
CA THR A 172 -11.69 8.62 -5.50
C THR A 172 -10.32 8.93 -4.89
N THR A 173 -9.24 8.25 -5.32
CA THR A 173 -7.89 8.32 -4.73
C THR A 173 -7.10 9.51 -5.25
N ILE A 174 -6.77 10.45 -4.36
CA ILE A 174 -6.05 11.68 -4.73
C ILE A 174 -4.62 11.69 -4.16
N ASN A 175 -4.43 11.52 -2.85
CA ASN A 175 -3.12 11.71 -2.20
C ASN A 175 -2.60 10.46 -1.43
N PRO A 176 -2.34 9.32 -2.10
CA PRO A 176 -1.83 8.12 -1.44
C PRO A 176 -0.47 8.33 -0.76
N ASP A 177 0.44 9.09 -1.38
CA ASP A 177 1.75 9.41 -0.80
C ASP A 177 1.61 10.23 0.49
N LEU A 178 0.70 11.21 0.52
CA LEU A 178 0.49 12.00 1.73
C LEU A 178 -0.06 11.13 2.86
N TYR A 179 -0.95 10.18 2.55
CA TYR A 179 -1.51 9.27 3.55
C TYR A 179 -0.40 8.43 4.20
N ILE A 180 0.39 7.68 3.39
CA ILE A 180 1.41 6.78 3.93
C ILE A 180 2.51 7.52 4.68
N GLU A 181 2.95 8.68 4.19
CA GLU A 181 3.97 9.48 4.87
C GLU A 181 3.46 10.08 6.18
N SER A 182 2.17 10.45 6.24
CA SER A 182 1.52 10.88 7.48
C SER A 182 1.47 9.75 8.51
N LEU A 183 1.13 8.53 8.07
CA LEU A 183 1.10 7.34 8.92
C LEU A 183 2.48 7.05 9.52
N ILE A 184 3.50 6.99 8.67
CA ILE A 184 4.89 6.73 9.07
C ILE A 184 5.37 7.81 10.05
N PHE A 185 5.11 9.08 9.75
CA PHE A 185 5.47 10.18 10.65
C PHE A 185 4.81 10.03 12.03
N LEU A 186 3.51 9.71 12.08
CA LEU A 186 2.79 9.57 13.35
C LEU A 186 3.19 8.34 14.15
N GLN A 187 3.55 7.23 13.50
CA GLN A 187 4.21 6.10 14.17
C GLN A 187 5.50 6.53 14.87
N HIS A 188 6.32 7.37 14.21
CA HIS A 188 7.53 7.91 14.81
C HIS A 188 7.22 8.92 15.93
N VAL A 189 6.22 9.79 15.78
CA VAL A 189 5.80 10.69 16.87
C VAL A 189 5.36 9.90 18.10
N ALA A 190 4.58 8.84 17.92
CA ALA A 190 4.15 7.97 19.02
C ALA A 190 5.35 7.32 19.73
N LYS A 191 6.32 6.82 18.96
CA LYS A 191 7.60 6.33 19.47
C LYS A 191 8.35 7.39 20.29
N PHE A 192 8.57 8.58 19.74
CA PHE A 192 9.38 9.63 20.39
C PHE A 192 8.69 10.23 21.63
N ARG A 193 7.36 10.26 21.68
CA ARG A 193 6.61 10.62 22.90
C ARG A 193 6.91 9.68 24.06
N LYS A 194 7.13 8.38 23.81
CA LYS A 194 7.55 7.43 24.85
C LYS A 194 8.97 7.69 25.35
N GLU A 195 9.80 8.30 24.51
CA GLU A 195 11.19 8.65 24.83
C GLU A 195 11.33 10.06 25.46
N ASP A 196 10.23 10.75 25.75
CA ASP A 196 10.20 12.17 26.17
C ASP A 196 10.94 13.10 25.19
N LYS A 197 10.95 12.74 23.90
CA LYS A 197 11.57 13.52 22.82
C LYS A 197 10.50 14.12 21.92
N ASN A 198 10.81 15.29 21.36
CA ASN A 198 10.00 15.90 20.32
C ASN A 198 10.58 15.55 18.94
N ILE A 199 9.71 15.10 18.04
CA ILE A 199 10.01 15.07 16.61
C ILE A 199 9.64 16.42 16.02
N ALA A 200 10.57 17.03 15.30
CA ALA A 200 10.30 18.17 14.46
C ALA A 200 10.08 17.70 13.02
N VAL A 201 9.13 18.32 12.33
CA VAL A 201 9.01 18.17 10.88
C VAL A 201 10.21 18.83 10.23
N GLN A 202 10.85 18.12 9.30
CA GLN A 202 12.06 18.60 8.61
C GLN A 202 11.73 19.06 7.20
N GLU A 203 12.44 20.08 6.73
CA GLU A 203 12.41 20.53 5.33
C GLU A 203 12.85 19.39 4.40
N ASN A 204 12.15 19.22 3.27
CA ASN A 204 12.40 18.17 2.29
C ASN A 204 12.35 16.74 2.86
N SER A 205 11.73 16.55 4.02
CA SER A 205 11.34 15.22 4.48
C SER A 205 10.27 14.62 3.57
N PRO A 206 10.15 13.28 3.51
CA PRO A 206 9.10 12.62 2.72
C PRO A 206 7.69 13.19 2.97
N LEU A 207 7.33 13.44 4.24
CA LEU A 207 6.07 14.10 4.60
C LEU A 207 5.92 15.50 4.00
N THR A 208 6.95 16.35 4.10
CA THR A 208 6.86 17.72 3.54
C THR A 208 6.80 17.75 2.01
N LEU A 209 7.50 16.83 1.34
CA LEU A 209 7.42 16.69 -0.11
C LEU A 209 6.04 16.18 -0.54
N ALA A 210 5.46 15.24 0.20
CA ALA A 210 4.11 14.76 -0.05
C ALA A 210 3.07 15.87 0.16
N LEU A 211 3.21 16.68 1.22
CA LEU A 211 2.35 17.86 1.46
C LEU A 211 2.43 18.86 0.30
N GLN A 212 3.64 19.19 -0.18
CA GLN A 212 3.83 20.15 -1.27
C GLN A 212 3.14 19.72 -2.58
N LYS A 213 3.08 18.43 -2.85
CA LYS A 213 2.44 17.85 -4.03
C LYS A 213 0.95 17.59 -3.87
N ALA A 214 0.41 17.74 -2.66
CA ALA A 214 -0.95 17.31 -2.36
C ALA A 214 -2.02 18.28 -2.90
N THR A 215 -3.08 17.69 -3.44
CA THR A 215 -4.35 18.37 -3.72
C THR A 215 -5.35 17.94 -2.67
N LEU A 216 -5.61 18.80 -1.70
CA LEU A 216 -6.46 18.50 -0.54
C LEU A 216 -7.92 18.79 -0.83
N LEU A 217 -8.79 17.94 -0.30
CA LEU A 217 -10.23 18.15 -0.33
C LEU A 217 -10.65 18.98 0.87
N VAL A 218 -11.29 20.11 0.61
CA VAL A 218 -11.71 21.08 1.64
C VAL A 218 -13.23 21.20 1.62
N PRO A 219 -13.93 20.77 2.69
CA PRO A 219 -15.35 21.01 2.84
C PRO A 219 -15.63 22.51 2.87
N ALA A 220 -16.64 22.97 2.15
CA ALA A 220 -17.03 24.36 2.10
C ALA A 220 -18.55 24.55 1.96
N ILE A 221 -19.03 25.71 2.39
CA ILE A 221 -20.43 26.11 2.46
C ILE A 221 -20.66 27.26 1.49
N VAL A 222 -21.55 27.07 0.52
CA VAL A 222 -21.95 28.09 -0.44
C VAL A 222 -22.62 29.25 0.29
N GLN A 223 -22.12 30.48 0.12
CA GLN A 223 -22.76 31.70 0.61
C GLN A 223 -23.58 32.39 -0.48
N SER A 224 -23.01 32.48 -1.69
CA SER A 224 -23.66 33.06 -2.86
C SER A 224 -23.03 32.51 -4.13
N ARG A 225 -23.76 32.60 -5.24
CA ARG A 225 -23.30 32.30 -6.59
C ARG A 225 -23.55 33.51 -7.48
N ASP A 226 -22.55 33.91 -8.24
CA ASP A 226 -22.64 34.96 -9.25
C ASP A 226 -22.01 34.45 -10.55
N GLY A 227 -22.86 33.98 -11.47
CA GLY A 227 -22.43 33.22 -12.64
C GLY A 227 -21.62 31.99 -12.24
N ASP A 228 -20.40 31.88 -12.76
CA ASP A 228 -19.45 30.80 -12.46
C ASP A 228 -18.66 31.02 -11.17
N GLN A 229 -18.79 32.19 -10.53
CA GLN A 229 -18.09 32.49 -9.28
C GLN A 229 -18.93 32.09 -8.07
N MET A 230 -18.27 31.44 -7.11
CA MET A 230 -18.90 31.01 -5.87
C MET A 230 -18.17 31.60 -4.66
N GLN A 231 -18.92 32.31 -3.81
CA GLN A 231 -18.41 32.69 -2.50
C GLN A 231 -18.68 31.58 -1.50
N VAL A 232 -17.65 31.21 -0.76
CA VAL A 232 -17.72 30.10 0.20
C VAL A 232 -17.27 30.52 1.59
N LYS A 233 -17.76 29.77 2.58
CA LYS A 233 -17.20 29.74 3.94
C LYS A 233 -16.74 28.34 4.28
N TYR A 234 -15.72 28.25 5.11
CA TYR A 234 -15.21 26.97 5.57
C TYR A 234 -15.82 26.59 6.93
N PRO A 235 -16.24 25.33 7.11
CA PRO A 235 -16.53 24.80 8.43
C PRO A 235 -15.22 24.62 9.19
N PHE A 236 -15.22 24.93 10.49
CA PHE A 236 -14.06 24.76 11.35
C PHE A 236 -14.39 23.78 12.47
N LEU A 237 -13.41 22.96 12.84
CA LEU A 237 -13.46 22.17 14.07
C LEU A 237 -13.17 23.09 15.26
N ASN A 238 -14.03 23.04 16.27
CA ASN A 238 -13.84 23.77 17.51
C ASN A 238 -12.79 23.08 18.38
N THR A 239 -11.93 23.87 19.03
CA THR A 239 -11.03 23.36 20.07
C THR A 239 -11.58 23.69 21.46
N ASN A 240 -10.99 23.09 22.49
CA ASN A 240 -11.29 23.43 23.89
C ASN A 240 -10.73 24.81 24.31
N VAL A 241 -9.98 25.48 23.42
CA VAL A 241 -9.42 26.81 23.62
C VAL A 241 -10.26 27.83 22.84
N GLU A 242 -10.78 28.83 23.55
CA GLU A 242 -11.66 29.83 22.99
C GLU A 242 -11.02 30.57 21.80
N GLY A 243 -11.74 30.62 20.67
CA GLY A 243 -11.33 31.34 19.46
C GLY A 243 -10.35 30.61 18.54
N GLN A 244 -9.82 29.44 18.91
CA GLN A 244 -8.97 28.65 18.00
C GLN A 244 -9.84 27.87 17.01
N LYS A 245 -9.50 28.02 15.71
CA LYS A 245 -10.16 27.36 14.59
C LYS A 245 -9.21 26.39 13.92
N ILE A 246 -9.69 25.17 13.67
CA ILE A 246 -8.98 24.16 12.90
C ILE A 246 -9.75 23.90 11.61
N LEU A 247 -9.08 24.00 10.46
CA LEU A 247 -9.69 23.66 9.16
C LEU A 247 -9.52 22.15 8.91
N PRO A 248 -10.61 21.38 8.79
CA PRO A 248 -10.52 19.99 8.35
C PRO A 248 -10.24 19.93 6.86
N VAL A 249 -9.30 19.07 6.46
CA VAL A 249 -8.96 18.79 5.06
C VAL A 249 -8.77 17.28 4.88
N LEU A 250 -9.10 16.75 3.70
CA LEU A 250 -9.12 15.31 3.42
C LEU A 250 -8.18 14.97 2.27
N THR A 251 -7.74 13.71 2.22
CA THR A 251 -6.75 13.24 1.24
C THR A 251 -7.36 12.49 0.06
N ASP A 252 -8.64 12.10 0.14
CA ASP A 252 -9.38 11.45 -0.93
C ASP A 252 -10.91 11.60 -0.73
N HIS A 253 -11.70 11.27 -1.76
CA HIS A 253 -13.16 11.44 -1.73
C HIS A 253 -13.86 10.45 -0.79
N LYS A 254 -13.29 9.24 -0.56
CA LYS A 254 -13.84 8.24 0.38
C LYS A 254 -13.75 8.75 1.83
N GLU A 255 -12.65 9.41 2.17
CA GLU A 255 -12.45 10.10 3.44
C GLU A 255 -13.42 11.28 3.61
N TYR A 256 -13.62 12.07 2.55
CA TYR A 256 -14.58 13.18 2.56
C TYR A 256 -16.00 12.68 2.82
N ASP A 257 -16.47 11.69 2.07
CA ASP A 257 -17.81 11.13 2.21
C ASP A 257 -18.02 10.55 3.62
N TYR A 258 -17.02 9.88 4.19
CA TYR A 258 -17.08 9.43 5.57
C TYR A 258 -17.13 10.60 6.55
N PHE A 259 -16.22 11.58 6.40
CA PHE A 259 -16.03 12.69 7.33
C PHE A 259 -17.28 13.56 7.48
N ILE A 260 -17.93 13.93 6.37
CA ILE A 260 -19.10 14.82 6.41
C ILE A 260 -20.30 14.18 7.12
N ASN A 261 -20.32 12.86 7.26
CA ASN A 261 -21.37 12.11 7.95
C ASN A 261 -21.07 11.89 9.45
N THR A 262 -19.95 12.41 9.96
CA THR A 262 -19.58 12.26 11.37
C THR A 262 -20.20 13.34 12.26
N PRO A 263 -20.30 13.09 13.59
CA PRO A 263 -20.74 14.11 14.55
C PRO A 263 -19.89 15.39 14.55
N LEU A 264 -18.63 15.32 14.11
CA LEU A 264 -17.73 16.47 13.99
C LEU A 264 -18.23 17.49 12.96
N MET A 265 -19.01 17.03 11.98
CA MET A 265 -19.54 17.82 10.87
C MET A 265 -21.07 17.93 10.92
N LYS A 266 -21.69 17.72 12.10
CA LYS A 266 -23.16 17.71 12.22
C LYS A 266 -23.83 18.95 11.64
N ASP A 267 -23.29 20.14 11.90
CA ASP A 267 -23.85 21.39 11.39
C ASP A 267 -23.74 21.46 9.86
N TYR A 268 -22.60 21.03 9.32
CA TYR A 268 -22.39 20.91 7.88
C TYR A 268 -23.34 19.88 7.25
N ALA A 269 -23.48 18.70 7.85
CA ALA A 269 -24.35 17.63 7.39
C ALA A 269 -25.83 18.04 7.36
N SER A 270 -26.24 18.93 8.27
CA SER A 270 -27.61 19.45 8.36
C SER A 270 -27.98 20.46 7.27
N LEU A 271 -27.01 20.93 6.49
CA LEU A 271 -27.24 21.83 5.37
C LEU A 271 -27.86 21.10 4.18
N ASP A 272 -28.65 21.85 3.42
CA ASP A 272 -29.15 21.44 2.11
C ASP A 272 -27.99 21.07 1.17
N ASP A 273 -28.19 20.07 0.30
CA ASP A 273 -27.14 19.56 -0.59
C ASP A 273 -26.58 20.63 -1.54
N ASP A 274 -27.40 21.60 -1.96
CA ASP A 274 -26.99 22.70 -2.84
C ASP A 274 -26.04 23.71 -2.16
N LYS A 275 -26.00 23.69 -0.82
CA LYS A 275 -25.11 24.52 0.02
C LYS A 275 -23.79 23.84 0.35
N LYS A 276 -23.69 22.53 0.19
CA LYS A 276 -22.48 21.75 0.51
C LYS A 276 -21.63 21.61 -0.74
N VAL A 277 -20.35 21.90 -0.63
CA VAL A 277 -19.37 21.64 -1.70
C VAL A 277 -18.09 21.06 -1.11
N CYS A 278 -17.41 20.23 -1.90
CA CYS A 278 -16.04 19.84 -1.69
C CYS A 278 -15.17 20.59 -2.71
N ILE A 279 -14.16 21.32 -2.24
CA ILE A 279 -13.23 22.06 -3.08
C ILE A 279 -11.89 21.34 -3.07
N GLU A 280 -11.38 20.99 -4.24
CA GLU A 280 -10.03 20.47 -4.39
C GLU A 280 -9.05 21.64 -4.45
N LEU A 281 -8.15 21.74 -3.48
CA LEU A 281 -7.19 22.83 -3.36
C LEU A 281 -5.77 22.27 -3.24
N PRO A 282 -4.83 22.70 -4.10
CA PRO A 282 -3.41 22.46 -3.86
C PRO A 282 -3.01 22.95 -2.46
N PHE A 283 -2.06 22.27 -1.83
CA PHE A 283 -1.60 22.60 -0.47
C PHE A 283 -1.19 24.08 -0.31
N VAL A 284 -0.64 24.70 -1.36
CA VAL A 284 -0.30 26.13 -1.37
C VAL A 284 -1.52 27.04 -1.18
N GLU A 285 -2.68 26.70 -1.75
CA GLU A 285 -3.92 27.48 -1.58
C GLU A 285 -4.52 27.26 -0.19
N VAL A 286 -4.43 26.04 0.34
CA VAL A 286 -4.80 25.75 1.75
C VAL A 286 -3.96 26.58 2.72
N TYR A 287 -2.67 26.75 2.43
CA TYR A 287 -1.79 27.62 3.21
C TYR A 287 -2.19 29.11 3.13
N ARG A 288 -2.73 29.58 2.00
CA ARG A 288 -3.28 30.94 1.90
C ARG A 288 -4.48 31.11 2.81
N ILE A 289 -5.45 30.18 2.77
CA ILE A 289 -6.61 30.16 3.70
C ILE A 289 -6.12 30.20 5.15
N PHE A 290 -5.13 29.38 5.47
CA PHE A 290 -4.53 29.30 6.79
C PHE A 290 -3.98 30.64 7.29
N LYS A 291 -3.38 31.45 6.42
CA LYS A 291 -2.92 32.80 6.75
C LYS A 291 -4.07 33.80 6.88
N THR A 292 -5.04 33.77 5.97
CA THR A 292 -6.12 34.78 5.91
C THR A 292 -7.12 34.64 7.04
N ASP A 293 -7.51 33.40 7.38
CA ASP A 293 -8.56 33.13 8.37
C ASP A 293 -8.04 33.02 9.81
N ASN A 294 -6.77 33.39 10.04
CA ASN A 294 -6.09 33.32 11.33
C ASN A 294 -6.27 31.95 12.00
N LEU A 295 -6.09 30.88 11.23
CA LEU A 295 -6.26 29.51 11.71
C LEU A 295 -5.19 29.14 12.73
N PHE A 296 -5.56 28.26 13.65
CA PHE A 296 -4.64 27.65 14.61
C PHE A 296 -3.87 26.49 13.96
N ALA A 297 -4.59 25.60 13.29
CA ALA A 297 -4.05 24.44 12.60
C ALA A 297 -4.95 24.05 11.40
N ILE A 298 -4.42 23.18 10.53
CA ILE A 298 -5.25 22.31 9.69
C ILE A 298 -5.22 20.89 10.27
N ALA A 299 -6.31 20.14 10.10
CA ALA A 299 -6.36 18.73 10.45
C ALA A 299 -6.58 17.91 9.18
N ILE A 300 -5.55 17.16 8.77
CA ILE A 300 -5.59 16.26 7.62
C ILE A 300 -6.16 14.92 8.06
N ASN A 301 -7.20 14.44 7.37
CA ASN A 301 -7.95 13.24 7.68
C ASN A 301 -8.29 13.13 9.19
N PRO A 302 -9.15 14.02 9.72
CA PRO A 302 -9.43 14.15 11.15
C PRO A 302 -10.16 12.95 11.77
N VAL A 303 -10.57 11.98 10.96
CA VAL A 303 -11.32 10.78 11.37
C VAL A 303 -10.55 9.47 11.16
N GLY A 304 -9.41 9.53 10.49
CA GLY A 304 -8.45 8.44 10.36
C GLY A 304 -7.19 8.74 11.15
N ILE A 305 -6.08 8.96 10.44
CA ILE A 305 -4.75 9.15 11.02
C ILE A 305 -4.63 10.48 11.80
N ASN A 306 -5.47 11.47 11.50
CA ASN A 306 -5.56 12.78 12.15
C ASN A 306 -4.21 13.50 12.32
N LEU A 307 -3.62 13.93 11.20
CA LEU A 307 -2.40 14.73 11.20
C LEU A 307 -2.77 16.22 11.39
N VAL A 308 -2.44 16.77 12.55
CA VAL A 308 -2.66 18.19 12.87
C VAL A 308 -1.40 19.00 12.55
N ILE A 309 -1.52 19.95 11.61
CA ILE A 309 -0.42 20.81 11.16
C ILE A 309 -0.67 22.24 11.65
N ASN A 310 0.23 22.75 12.49
CA ASN A 310 0.20 24.11 13.02
C ASN A 310 1.04 25.10 12.18
N ARG A 311 1.17 26.34 12.65
CA ARG A 311 1.93 27.40 11.94
C ARG A 311 3.39 27.04 11.69
N ASP A 312 4.05 26.41 12.66
CA ASP A 312 5.48 26.09 12.57
C ASP A 312 5.71 25.04 11.48
N VAL A 313 4.90 23.98 11.48
CA VAL A 313 4.98 22.92 10.45
C VAL A 313 4.57 23.46 9.08
N MET A 314 3.54 24.31 9.00
CA MET A 314 3.16 24.99 7.75
C MET A 314 4.32 25.83 7.20
N GLY A 315 5.05 26.55 8.06
CA GLY A 315 6.21 27.35 7.64
C GLY A 315 7.32 26.49 7.05
N VAL A 316 7.61 25.35 7.67
CA VAL A 316 8.59 24.37 7.18
C VAL A 316 8.17 23.78 5.84
N ALA A 317 6.92 23.31 5.73
CA ALA A 317 6.41 22.66 4.51
C ALA A 317 6.34 23.61 3.30
N THR A 318 6.25 24.93 3.52
CA THR A 318 6.05 25.92 2.46
C THR A 318 7.29 26.74 2.10
N LYS A 319 8.43 26.49 2.75
CA LYS A 319 9.64 27.32 2.66
C LYS A 319 10.23 27.45 1.25
N ASN A 320 9.97 26.50 0.37
CA ASN A 320 10.47 26.47 -1.02
C ASN A 320 9.35 26.61 -2.07
N ILE A 321 8.11 26.93 -1.65
CA ILE A 321 7.00 27.17 -2.59
C ILE A 321 7.03 28.65 -2.97
N GLU A 322 7.23 28.97 -4.24
CA GLU A 322 7.03 30.33 -4.74
C GLU A 322 5.54 30.69 -4.65
N LEU A 323 5.19 31.56 -3.69
CA LEU A 323 3.87 32.15 -3.63
C LEU A 323 3.78 33.21 -4.73
N HIS A 324 3.31 32.83 -5.92
CA HIS A 324 2.90 33.84 -6.90
C HIS A 324 1.74 34.63 -6.30
N ASN A 325 2.03 35.88 -5.91
CA ASN A 325 1.06 36.87 -5.45
C ASN A 325 0.09 37.19 -6.59
N ASN A 326 -0.98 36.39 -6.74
CA ASN A 326 -2.12 36.78 -7.53
C ASN A 326 -3.31 37.02 -6.58
N PRO A 327 -3.57 38.28 -6.17
CA PRO A 327 -4.57 38.59 -5.15
C PRO A 327 -6.02 38.39 -5.59
N ASN A 328 -6.29 37.85 -6.79
CA ASN A 328 -7.61 37.50 -7.28
C ASN A 328 -7.51 36.18 -8.08
N ILE A 329 -7.69 35.03 -7.42
CA ILE A 329 -8.04 33.80 -8.14
C ILE A 329 -9.43 33.40 -7.70
N LEU A 330 -10.35 33.74 -8.59
CA LEU A 330 -11.69 33.18 -8.71
C LEU A 330 -11.54 31.70 -9.01
N VAL A 331 -12.39 30.87 -8.40
CA VAL A 331 -12.48 29.46 -8.72
C VAL A 331 -12.90 29.35 -10.20
N GLU A 332 -11.95 29.11 -11.11
CA GLU A 332 -12.26 28.65 -12.45
C GLU A 332 -12.41 27.12 -12.40
N ARG A 333 -13.61 26.64 -12.75
CA ARG A 333 -13.90 25.23 -12.97
C ARG A 333 -13.95 24.97 -14.47
N ASN A 334 -13.36 23.84 -14.82
CA ASN A 334 -13.59 22.98 -15.99
C ASN A 334 -12.80 23.29 -17.27
N GLY A 335 -11.93 22.33 -17.61
CA GLY A 335 -11.83 21.70 -18.92
C GLY A 335 -11.66 22.61 -20.13
N GLU A 336 -10.41 22.81 -20.55
CA GLU A 336 -10.00 22.87 -21.95
C GLU A 336 -8.53 22.43 -22.02
N GLU A 337 -8.20 21.60 -23.01
CA GLU A 337 -6.82 21.20 -23.33
C GLU A 337 -5.96 22.45 -23.53
N VAL A 338 -4.83 22.52 -22.81
CA VAL A 338 -3.78 23.48 -23.14
C VAL A 338 -2.64 22.70 -23.77
N ASP A 339 -2.58 22.83 -25.09
CA ASP A 339 -1.47 22.40 -25.94
C ASP A 339 -0.23 23.22 -25.54
N TYR A 340 0.80 22.55 -25.03
CA TYR A 340 2.11 23.16 -24.77
C TYR A 340 3.09 22.61 -25.79
N ASP A 341 3.17 23.29 -26.94
CA ASP A 341 4.36 23.30 -27.78
C ASP A 341 5.26 24.42 -27.25
N ASP A 342 6.28 24.08 -26.48
CA ASP A 342 7.60 24.68 -26.64
C ASP A 342 8.67 23.96 -25.80
N ASN A 343 9.71 23.60 -26.54
CA ASN A 343 10.91 22.89 -26.14
C ASN A 343 11.73 23.63 -25.08
N GLU A 344 11.98 22.97 -23.94
CA GLU A 344 13.27 23.03 -23.25
C GLU A 344 13.61 21.61 -22.76
N GLU A 345 14.52 20.94 -23.48
CA GLU A 345 15.16 19.71 -23.00
C GLU A 345 15.98 20.03 -21.75
N VAL A 346 15.42 19.72 -20.58
CA VAL A 346 16.19 19.53 -19.36
C VAL A 346 16.41 18.03 -19.23
N GLU A 347 17.64 17.57 -19.43
CA GLU A 347 18.05 16.19 -19.16
C GLU A 347 17.83 15.88 -17.67
N GLU A 348 16.67 15.31 -17.33
CA GLU A 348 16.49 14.58 -16.09
C GLU A 348 17.24 13.25 -16.18
N GLU A 349 18.33 13.11 -15.42
CA GLU A 349 18.90 11.81 -15.13
C GLU A 349 17.86 10.98 -14.37
N THR A 350 17.19 10.09 -15.10
CA THR A 350 16.34 9.04 -14.58
C THR A 350 17.15 8.15 -13.64
N PRO A 351 16.66 7.83 -12.42
CA PRO A 351 17.24 6.75 -11.65
C PRO A 351 17.05 5.48 -12.48
N SER A 352 18.15 4.81 -12.82
CA SER A 352 18.14 3.63 -13.68
C SER A 352 17.22 2.56 -13.10
N ASN A 353 16.02 2.45 -13.68
CA ASN A 353 15.11 1.35 -13.45
C ASN A 353 15.76 0.10 -14.08
N ARG A 354 16.55 -0.63 -13.29
CA ARG A 354 17.26 -1.84 -13.73
C ARG A 354 16.34 -3.05 -13.72
N TYR A 355 15.20 -3.01 -14.38
CA TYR A 355 14.54 -4.20 -14.90
C TYR A 355 13.79 -3.79 -16.16
N LYS A 356 14.26 -4.27 -17.31
CA LYS A 356 13.62 -4.04 -18.60
C LYS A 356 12.32 -4.84 -18.63
N ASP A 357 11.21 -4.18 -18.96
CA ASP A 357 9.85 -4.74 -19.00
C ASP A 357 9.69 -6.00 -19.88
N GLU A 358 10.59 -6.23 -20.85
CA GLU A 358 10.58 -7.41 -21.73
C GLU A 358 10.88 -8.73 -20.98
N GLU A 359 11.82 -8.77 -20.03
CA GLU A 359 12.15 -10.00 -19.28
C GLU A 359 11.03 -10.41 -18.32
N THR A 360 10.29 -9.44 -17.77
CA THR A 360 9.13 -9.68 -16.91
C THR A 360 7.89 -10.15 -17.67
N SER A 361 7.75 -9.78 -18.94
CA SER A 361 6.63 -10.22 -19.79
C SER A 361 6.77 -11.70 -20.18
N ASP A 362 7.97 -12.09 -20.65
CA ASP A 362 8.29 -13.48 -20.99
C ASP A 362 8.18 -14.43 -19.79
N LEU A 363 8.52 -13.92 -18.60
CA LEU A 363 8.42 -14.67 -17.37
C LEU A 363 6.97 -14.83 -16.89
N ARG A 364 6.16 -13.77 -16.97
CA ARG A 364 4.71 -13.83 -16.68
C ARG A 364 4.00 -14.83 -17.59
N LYS A 365 4.40 -14.87 -18.87
CA LYS A 365 3.89 -15.82 -19.85
C LYS A 365 4.20 -17.27 -19.47
N LYS A 366 5.46 -17.59 -19.17
CA LYS A 366 5.86 -18.95 -18.72
C LYS A 366 5.14 -19.38 -17.44
N VAL A 367 4.91 -18.46 -16.51
CA VAL A 367 4.18 -18.73 -15.26
C VAL A 367 2.69 -19.03 -15.52
N LEU A 368 2.05 -18.27 -16.41
CA LEU A 368 0.66 -18.52 -16.82
C LEU A 368 0.52 -19.86 -17.56
N GLU A 369 1.46 -20.19 -18.44
CA GLU A 369 1.53 -21.50 -19.12
C GLU A 369 1.62 -22.66 -18.10
N HIS A 370 2.44 -22.51 -17.06
CA HIS A 370 2.56 -23.50 -15.98
C HIS A 370 1.28 -23.63 -15.14
N PHE A 371 0.60 -22.51 -14.83
CA PHE A 371 -0.68 -22.55 -14.10
C PHE A 371 -1.78 -23.24 -14.90
N ILE A 372 -1.81 -23.03 -16.22
CA ILE A 372 -2.71 -23.71 -17.14
C ILE A 372 -2.46 -25.23 -17.12
N GLU A 373 -1.21 -25.67 -17.21
CA GLU A 373 -0.85 -27.10 -17.13
C GLU A 373 -1.23 -27.71 -15.77
N THR A 374 -1.10 -26.93 -14.69
CA THR A 374 -1.47 -27.35 -13.34
C THR A 374 -2.97 -27.59 -13.20
N GLN A 375 -3.80 -26.64 -13.65
CA GLN A 375 -5.24 -26.80 -13.60
C GLN A 375 -5.70 -27.94 -14.52
N LYS A 376 -5.05 -28.14 -15.68
CA LYS A 376 -5.27 -29.31 -16.54
C LYS A 376 -4.99 -30.63 -15.82
N GLY A 377 -3.92 -30.70 -15.03
CA GLY A 377 -3.61 -31.86 -14.19
C GLY A 377 -4.64 -32.12 -13.09
N VAL A 378 -5.14 -31.08 -12.42
CA VAL A 378 -6.21 -31.20 -11.42
C VAL A 378 -7.52 -31.67 -12.04
N ILE A 379 -7.88 -31.13 -13.21
CA ILE A 379 -9.06 -31.55 -13.97
C ILE A 379 -8.94 -33.02 -14.37
N GLU A 380 -7.80 -33.44 -14.90
CA GLU A 380 -7.57 -34.83 -15.31
C GLU A 380 -7.65 -35.81 -14.12
N LYS A 381 -7.18 -35.39 -12.93
CA LYS A 381 -7.22 -36.19 -11.70
C LYS A 381 -8.64 -36.35 -11.14
N HIS A 382 -9.50 -35.35 -11.31
CA HIS A 382 -10.84 -35.31 -10.71
C HIS A 382 -11.99 -35.45 -11.72
N LYS A 383 -11.71 -35.68 -13.01
CA LYS A 383 -12.75 -35.78 -14.06
C LYS A 383 -13.75 -36.91 -13.85
N ASP A 384 -13.32 -38.01 -13.24
CA ASP A 384 -14.12 -39.21 -13.00
C ASP A 384 -14.58 -39.33 -11.52
N ASP A 385 -14.25 -38.32 -10.70
CA ASP A 385 -14.59 -38.28 -9.28
C ASP A 385 -16.04 -37.82 -9.08
N THR A 386 -16.91 -38.71 -8.61
CA THR A 386 -18.35 -38.46 -8.42
C THR A 386 -18.71 -37.98 -7.02
N SER A 387 -17.72 -37.77 -6.15
CA SER A 387 -17.95 -37.18 -4.82
C SER A 387 -18.28 -35.69 -4.92
N GLU A 388 -19.07 -35.16 -3.98
CA GLU A 388 -19.37 -33.72 -3.93
C GLU A 388 -18.10 -32.86 -3.82
N GLU A 389 -17.13 -33.31 -3.02
CA GLU A 389 -15.83 -32.65 -2.86
C GLU A 389 -14.99 -32.68 -4.14
N GLY A 390 -14.99 -33.82 -4.85
CA GLY A 390 -14.31 -33.98 -6.14
C GLY A 390 -14.93 -33.11 -7.24
N GLN A 391 -16.26 -33.02 -7.29
CA GLN A 391 -16.99 -32.17 -8.23
C GLN A 391 -16.78 -30.67 -7.94
N GLU A 392 -16.69 -30.27 -6.67
CA GLU A 392 -16.37 -28.89 -6.31
C GLU A 392 -14.94 -28.50 -6.70
N LYS A 393 -13.96 -29.38 -6.46
CA LYS A 393 -12.57 -29.19 -6.89
C LYS A 393 -12.44 -29.13 -8.41
N LEU A 394 -13.16 -29.99 -9.14
CA LEU A 394 -13.21 -29.97 -10.60
C LEU A 394 -13.76 -28.64 -11.12
N LYS A 395 -14.87 -28.15 -10.55
CA LYS A 395 -15.49 -26.88 -10.94
C LYS A 395 -14.58 -25.68 -10.68
N LYS A 396 -13.92 -25.62 -9.52
CA LYS A 396 -12.97 -24.56 -9.17
C LYS A 396 -11.75 -24.57 -10.11
N ALA A 397 -11.24 -25.75 -10.44
CA ALA A 397 -10.11 -25.89 -11.36
C ALA A 397 -10.46 -25.45 -12.79
N GLN A 398 -11.67 -25.77 -13.28
CA GLN A 398 -12.16 -25.32 -14.58
C GLN A 398 -12.34 -23.80 -14.66
N GLN A 399 -12.81 -23.17 -13.58
CA GLN A 399 -12.94 -21.71 -13.52
C GLN A 399 -11.57 -21.01 -13.53
N LYS A 400 -10.63 -21.48 -12.71
CA LYS A 400 -9.26 -20.95 -12.68
C LYS A 400 -8.53 -21.16 -14.01
N LEU A 401 -8.72 -22.31 -14.67
CA LEU A 401 -8.15 -22.59 -15.99
C LEU A 401 -8.61 -21.54 -17.02
N ALA A 402 -9.92 -21.27 -17.10
CA ALA A 402 -10.47 -20.30 -18.03
C ALA A 402 -9.96 -18.87 -17.76
N GLU A 403 -9.77 -18.53 -16.49
CA GLU A 403 -9.20 -17.24 -16.08
C GLU A 403 -7.73 -17.10 -16.50
N PHE A 404 -6.92 -18.12 -16.27
CA PHE A 404 -5.51 -18.12 -16.66
C PHE A 404 -5.32 -18.15 -18.18
N GLU A 405 -6.12 -18.91 -18.92
CA GLU A 405 -6.09 -18.91 -20.39
C GLU A 405 -6.41 -17.52 -20.96
N LYS A 406 -7.38 -16.81 -20.37
CA LYS A 406 -7.72 -15.42 -20.75
C LYS A 406 -6.62 -14.42 -20.40
N GLN A 407 -5.96 -14.57 -19.26
CA GLN A 407 -4.82 -13.74 -18.87
C GLN A 407 -3.60 -13.97 -19.76
N LEU A 408 -3.37 -15.22 -20.21
CA LEU A 408 -2.30 -15.56 -21.15
C LEU A 408 -2.57 -14.99 -22.55
N GLU A 409 -3.83 -15.01 -23.00
CA GLU A 409 -4.25 -14.40 -24.28
C GLU A 409 -3.98 -12.88 -24.28
N ALA A 410 -4.34 -12.20 -23.19
CA ALA A 410 -4.10 -10.76 -23.02
C ALA A 410 -2.61 -10.35 -22.89
N LEU A 411 -1.69 -11.31 -22.72
CA LEU A 411 -0.24 -11.06 -22.75
C LEU A 411 0.38 -11.32 -24.13
N ASN A 412 -0.37 -11.94 -25.05
CA ASN A 412 0.08 -12.20 -26.42
C ASN A 412 -0.44 -11.16 -27.43
N ASP A 413 -1.42 -10.35 -27.04
CA ASP A 413 -1.91 -9.15 -27.74
C ASP A 413 -1.13 -7.90 -27.30
#